data_AF-A0A3N5B1F5-F1
#
_entry.id   AF-A0A3N5B1F5-F1
#
_cell.length_a   1.000
_cell.length_b   1.000
_cell.length_c   1.000
_cell.angle_alpha   90.00
_cell.angle_beta   90.00
_cell.angle_gamma   90.00
#
_symmetry.space_group_name_H-M   'P 1'
#
loop_
_entity.id
_entity.type
_entity.pdbx_description
1 polymer ?
#
loop_
_entity_poly.entity_id
_entity_poly.type
_entity_poly.pdbx_seq_one_letter_code
_entity_poly.pdbx_strand_id
1 'polypeptide(L)'
;MPDPRSVRGRLLLAVGRTKDGINELEEAEKAVAARGHHNPVLVPWALDLARALASEDPARAARLVADTRRQAERFGTDTAIGEALRCAAALETGQRAVRLLAQAVAYLEASPCQYEHAAARIEYGIAARSVTELNRGLALARSCGADGLVAQAREALEVGRGVR
;
A
#
# COMPACT_ATOMS: atom_id res chain seq x y z
N MET A 1 10.29 -13.12 11.73
CA MET A 1 8.81 -13.24 11.83
C MET A 1 8.22 -11.85 11.95
N PRO A 2 7.06 -11.57 11.32
CA PRO A 2 6.38 -10.30 11.50
C PRO A 2 5.99 -10.11 12.98
N ASP A 3 6.05 -8.86 13.45
CA ASP A 3 5.66 -8.51 14.80
C ASP A 3 4.16 -8.82 15.03
N PRO A 4 3.77 -9.55 16.10
CA PRO A 4 2.38 -9.95 16.34
C PRO A 4 1.39 -8.79 16.41
N ARG A 5 1.81 -7.63 16.94
CA ARG A 5 0.95 -6.44 17.04
C ARG A 5 0.65 -5.87 15.66
N SER A 6 1.66 -5.83 14.79
CA SER A 6 1.52 -5.43 13.39
C SER A 6 0.50 -6.30 12.65
N VAL A 7 0.57 -7.62 12.83
CA VAL A 7 -0.39 -8.56 12.24
C VAL A 7 -1.80 -8.37 12.81
N ARG A 8 -1.92 -8.27 14.14
CA ARG A 8 -3.21 -8.06 14.81
C ARG A 8 -3.86 -6.75 14.38
N GLY A 9 -3.09 -5.66 14.32
CA GLY A 9 -3.55 -4.35 13.88
C GLY A 9 -4.13 -4.40 12.47
N ARG A 10 -3.41 -5.00 11.51
CA ARG A 10 -3.90 -5.19 10.13
C ARG A 10 -5.21 -5.98 10.08
N LEU A 11 -5.32 -7.08 10.83
CA LEU A 11 -6.55 -7.88 10.86
C LEU A 11 -7.73 -7.08 11.44
N LEU A 12 -7.50 -6.30 12.49
CA LEU A 12 -8.52 -5.42 13.08
C LEU A 12 -8.98 -4.35 12.08
N LEU A 13 -8.06 -3.73 11.34
CA LEU A 13 -8.40 -2.80 10.25
C LEU A 13 -9.25 -3.49 9.18
N ALA A 14 -8.88 -4.70 8.76
CA ALA A 14 -9.58 -5.44 7.71
C ALA A 14 -11.03 -5.82 8.08
N VAL A 15 -11.33 -6.00 9.38
CA VAL A 15 -12.70 -6.28 9.87
C VAL A 15 -13.45 -5.04 10.34
N GLY A 16 -12.96 -3.84 10.02
CA GLY A 16 -13.64 -2.56 10.32
C GLY A 16 -13.49 -2.09 11.77
N ARG A 17 -12.62 -2.72 12.58
CA ARG A 17 -12.32 -2.29 13.95
C ARG A 17 -11.19 -1.26 13.94
N THR A 18 -11.40 -0.13 13.27
CA THR A 18 -10.36 0.85 12.94
C THR A 18 -9.60 1.35 14.16
N LYS A 19 -10.31 1.80 15.21
CA LYS A 19 -9.67 2.33 16.44
C LYS A 19 -8.80 1.29 17.14
N ASP A 20 -9.28 0.05 17.26
CA ASP A 20 -8.51 -1.03 17.88
C ASP A 20 -7.28 -1.39 17.02
N GLY A 21 -7.44 -1.35 15.70
CA GLY A 21 -6.35 -1.57 14.75
C GLY A 21 -5.26 -0.51 14.86
N ILE A 22 -5.64 0.77 14.88
CA ILE A 22 -4.71 1.90 15.10
C ILE A 22 -3.96 1.70 16.42
N ASN A 23 -4.66 1.46 17.52
CA ASN A 23 -4.04 1.27 18.83
C ASN A 23 -2.98 0.15 18.81
N GLU A 24 -3.25 -0.99 18.16
CA GLU A 24 -2.25 -2.07 18.05
C GLU A 24 -1.02 -1.68 17.23
N LEU A 25 -1.21 -0.92 16.15
CA LEU A 25 -0.10 -0.46 15.32
C LEU A 25 0.75 0.62 16.01
N GLU A 26 0.13 1.47 16.84
CA GLU A 26 0.85 2.42 17.70
C GLU A 26 1.65 1.71 18.79
N GLU A 27 1.12 0.63 19.36
CA GLU A 27 1.88 -0.19 20.31
C GLU A 27 3.06 -0.91 19.62
N ALA A 28 2.91 -1.30 18.35
CA ALA A 28 4.02 -1.81 17.54
C ALA A 28 5.10 -0.73 17.31
N GLU A 29 4.70 0.50 17.00
CA GLU A 29 5.59 1.66 16.86
C GLU A 29 6.41 1.88 18.15
N LYS A 30 5.74 1.94 19.32
CA LYS A 30 6.39 2.11 20.63
C LYS A 30 7.39 0.98 20.93
N ALA A 31 7.02 -0.26 20.61
CA ALA A 31 7.88 -1.42 20.83
C ALA A 31 9.16 -1.38 19.97
N VAL A 32 9.07 -0.90 18.73
CA VAL A 32 10.24 -0.71 17.85
C VAL A 32 11.13 0.43 18.38
N ALA A 33 10.53 1.57 18.75
CA ALA A 33 11.27 2.71 19.28
C ALA A 33 12.09 2.33 20.54
N ALA A 34 11.51 1.53 21.45
CA ALA A 34 12.17 1.08 22.67
C ALA A 34 13.38 0.16 22.43
N ARG A 35 13.47 -0.52 21.26
CA ARG A 35 14.53 -1.51 20.97
C ARG A 35 15.75 -0.92 20.26
N GLY A 36 15.73 0.38 19.91
CA GLY A 36 16.86 1.10 19.29
C GLY A 36 17.28 0.59 17.89
N HIS A 37 16.69 -0.48 17.39
CA HIS A 37 17.00 -1.08 16.09
C HIS A 37 15.84 -0.83 15.13
N HIS A 38 16.03 0.14 14.24
CA HIS A 38 15.19 0.32 13.07
C HIS A 38 15.64 -0.71 12.02
N ASN A 39 15.22 -1.98 12.15
CA ASN A 39 15.34 -2.89 11.02
C ASN A 39 14.31 -2.45 9.97
N PRO A 40 14.72 -1.77 8.88
CA PRO A 40 13.80 -1.10 7.97
C PRO A 40 13.11 -2.07 7.01
N VAL A 41 13.52 -3.34 7.00
CA VAL A 41 13.03 -4.38 6.09
C VAL A 41 11.74 -5.04 6.61
N LEU A 42 11.29 -4.73 7.84
CA LEU A 42 10.28 -5.52 8.53
C LEU A 42 9.24 -4.67 9.27
N VAL A 43 8.70 -3.65 8.61
CA VAL A 43 7.75 -2.72 9.26
C VAL A 43 6.41 -2.57 8.51
N PRO A 44 5.62 -3.65 8.35
CA PRO A 44 4.28 -3.53 7.80
C PRO A 44 3.39 -2.55 8.59
N TRP A 45 3.64 -2.35 9.88
CA TRP A 45 2.83 -1.47 10.71
C TRP A 45 2.85 -0.02 10.27
N ALA A 46 3.96 0.51 9.74
CA ALA A 46 4.08 1.94 9.46
C ALA A 46 3.17 2.35 8.30
N LEU A 47 3.13 1.54 7.24
CA LEU A 47 2.24 1.78 6.10
C LEU A 47 0.77 1.46 6.44
N ASP A 48 0.52 0.42 7.24
CA ASP A 48 -0.84 0.10 7.70
C ASP A 48 -1.39 1.21 8.62
N LEU A 49 -0.56 1.76 9.52
CA LEU A 49 -0.91 2.87 10.40
C LEU A 49 -1.10 4.16 9.60
N ALA A 50 -0.22 4.46 8.65
CA ALA A 50 -0.37 5.64 7.80
C ALA A 50 -1.67 5.61 7.00
N ARG A 51 -2.06 4.46 6.43
CA ARG A 51 -3.35 4.29 5.76
C ARG A 51 -4.53 4.50 6.71
N ALA A 52 -4.47 3.93 7.91
CA ALA A 52 -5.53 4.08 8.90
C ALA A 52 -5.67 5.54 9.40
N LEU A 53 -4.55 6.27 9.49
CA LEU A 53 -4.53 7.67 9.92
C LEU A 53 -4.84 8.67 8.80
N ALA A 54 -4.94 8.25 7.54
CA ALA A 54 -5.05 9.17 6.40
C ALA A 54 -6.15 10.23 6.54
N SER A 55 -7.30 9.86 7.13
CA SER A 55 -8.43 10.77 7.36
C SER A 55 -8.45 11.39 8.76
N GLU A 56 -7.83 10.75 9.76
CA GLU A 56 -7.88 11.18 11.17
C GLU A 56 -6.71 12.10 11.53
N ASP A 57 -5.51 11.79 11.05
CA ASP A 57 -4.28 12.57 11.23
C ASP A 57 -3.41 12.50 9.94
N PRO A 58 -3.79 13.26 8.90
CA PRO A 58 -3.07 13.24 7.61
C PRO A 58 -1.62 13.71 7.73
N ALA A 59 -1.32 14.57 8.71
CA ALA A 59 0.04 15.06 8.93
C ALA A 59 0.95 13.93 9.45
N ARG A 60 0.47 13.14 10.42
CA ARG A 60 1.21 11.97 10.91
C ARG A 60 1.29 10.87 9.87
N ALA A 61 0.22 10.61 9.12
CA ALA A 61 0.23 9.67 8.00
C ALA A 61 1.33 10.03 6.98
N ALA A 62 1.41 11.31 6.58
CA ALA A 62 2.43 11.78 5.65
C ALA A 62 3.86 11.62 6.18
N ARG A 63 4.09 11.89 7.48
CA ARG A 63 5.40 11.67 8.12
C ARG A 63 5.79 10.20 8.12
N LEU A 64 4.90 9.31 8.54
CA LEU A 64 5.13 7.86 8.56
C LEU A 64 5.51 7.33 7.18
N VAL A 65 4.78 7.75 6.14
CA VAL A 65 5.10 7.36 4.75
C VAL A 65 6.44 7.92 4.30
N ALA A 66 6.71 9.21 4.56
CA ALA A 66 7.97 9.82 4.15
C ALA A 66 9.16 9.14 4.82
N ASP A 67 9.04 8.79 6.10
CA ASP A 67 10.09 8.10 6.86
C ASP A 67 10.29 6.68 6.34
N THR A 68 9.19 5.94 6.13
CA THR A 68 9.23 4.59 5.56
C THR A 68 9.85 4.58 4.17
N ARG A 69 9.51 5.56 3.33
CA ARG A 69 10.08 5.69 1.98
C ARG A 69 11.59 5.96 2.03
N ARG A 70 12.05 6.91 2.87
CA ARG A 70 13.50 7.18 3.03
C ARG A 70 14.25 5.94 3.49
N GLN A 71 13.65 5.14 4.36
CA GLN A 71 14.25 3.89 4.81
C GLN A 71 14.26 2.82 3.71
N ALA A 72 13.18 2.68 2.95
CA ALA A 72 13.10 1.76 1.82
C ALA A 72 14.09 2.12 0.71
N GLU A 73 14.26 3.40 0.39
CA GLU A 73 15.27 3.89 -0.58
C GLU A 73 16.70 3.62 -0.11
N ARG A 74 16.95 3.65 1.21
CA ARG A 74 18.30 3.46 1.77
C ARG A 74 18.68 1.98 1.96
N PHE A 75 17.72 1.14 2.30
CA PHE A 75 17.98 -0.22 2.78
C PHE A 75 16.99 -1.28 2.29
N GLY A 76 15.92 -0.87 1.61
CA GLY A 76 14.82 -1.75 1.22
C GLY A 76 15.05 -2.47 -0.11
N THR A 77 14.11 -3.35 -0.42
CA THR A 77 14.00 -3.98 -1.74
C THR A 77 13.11 -3.14 -2.66
N ASP A 78 13.08 -3.46 -3.95
CA ASP A 78 12.13 -2.85 -4.89
C ASP A 78 10.67 -3.00 -4.40
N THR A 79 10.33 -4.11 -3.74
CA THR A 79 9.02 -4.27 -3.08
C THR A 79 8.76 -3.20 -2.03
N ALA A 80 9.73 -2.97 -1.14
CA ALA A 80 9.56 -2.00 -0.05
C ALA A 80 9.41 -0.57 -0.58
N ILE A 81 10.19 -0.22 -1.61
CA ILE A 81 10.12 1.09 -2.26
C ILE A 81 8.75 1.25 -2.96
N GLY A 82 8.32 0.23 -3.70
CA GLY A 82 7.03 0.21 -4.38
C GLY A 82 5.84 0.35 -3.43
N GLU A 83 5.80 -0.41 -2.33
CA GLU A 83 4.74 -0.32 -1.32
C GLU A 83 4.71 1.05 -0.62
N ALA A 84 5.87 1.63 -0.33
CA ALA A 84 5.96 2.97 0.24
C ALA A 84 5.41 4.03 -0.74
N LEU A 85 5.70 3.89 -2.04
CA LEU A 85 5.17 4.77 -3.09
C LEU A 85 3.65 4.62 -3.27
N ARG A 86 3.11 3.39 -3.21
CA ARG A 86 1.64 3.16 -3.21
C ARG A 86 0.98 3.86 -2.03
N CYS A 87 1.55 3.70 -0.83
CA CYS A 87 1.03 4.35 0.36
C CYS A 87 1.12 5.88 0.26
N ALA A 88 2.20 6.43 -0.31
CA ALA A 88 2.31 7.85 -0.58
C ALA A 88 1.25 8.35 -1.57
N ALA A 89 0.98 7.58 -2.62
CA ALA A 89 -0.03 7.94 -3.59
C ALA A 89 -1.45 7.98 -2.99
N ALA A 90 -1.75 7.10 -2.04
CA ALA A 90 -3.04 7.06 -1.34
C ALA A 90 -3.31 8.32 -0.49
N LEU A 91 -2.26 9.06 -0.10
CA LEU A 91 -2.37 10.32 0.62
C LEU A 91 -2.43 11.55 -0.30
N GLU A 92 -2.40 11.32 -1.62
CA GLU A 92 -2.31 12.37 -2.65
C GLU A 92 -3.51 12.31 -3.59
N THR A 93 -3.70 13.36 -4.39
CA THR A 93 -4.77 13.40 -5.40
C THR A 93 -4.25 13.81 -6.77
N GLY A 94 -5.05 13.55 -7.80
CA GLY A 94 -4.78 13.97 -9.18
C GLY A 94 -3.44 13.46 -9.73
N GLN A 95 -2.74 14.35 -10.46
CA GLN A 95 -1.52 13.99 -11.19
C GLN A 95 -0.37 13.54 -10.28
N ARG A 96 -0.34 13.96 -9.01
CA ARG A 96 0.70 13.56 -8.08
C ARG A 96 0.55 12.10 -7.66
N ALA A 97 -0.68 11.68 -7.33
CA ALA A 97 -1.00 10.27 -7.07
C ALA A 97 -0.67 9.39 -8.29
N VAL A 98 -1.04 9.82 -9.50
CA VAL A 98 -0.76 9.08 -10.75
C VAL A 98 0.74 8.86 -10.96
N ARG A 99 1.57 9.88 -10.75
CA ARG A 99 3.04 9.75 -10.89
C ARG A 99 3.64 8.78 -9.88
N LEU A 100 3.22 8.87 -8.61
CA LEU A 100 3.70 7.97 -7.56
C LEU A 100 3.30 6.51 -7.84
N LEU A 101 2.08 6.27 -8.31
CA LEU A 101 1.62 4.93 -8.70
C LEU A 101 2.37 4.39 -9.92
N ALA A 102 2.68 5.22 -10.91
CA ALA A 102 3.49 4.80 -12.04
C ALA A 102 4.90 4.36 -11.60
N GLN A 103 5.52 5.10 -10.67
CA GLN A 103 6.81 4.72 -10.08
C GLN A 103 6.69 3.42 -9.28
N ALA A 104 5.62 3.27 -8.49
CA ALA A 104 5.38 2.06 -7.73
C ALA A 104 5.27 0.81 -8.63
N VAL A 105 4.53 0.91 -9.75
CA VAL A 105 4.43 -0.16 -10.74
C VAL A 105 5.81 -0.54 -11.27
N ALA A 106 6.67 0.44 -11.61
CA ALA A 106 7.99 0.16 -12.15
C ALA A 106 8.89 -0.60 -11.16
N TYR A 107 8.90 -0.22 -9.89
CA TYR A 107 9.64 -0.96 -8.86
C TYR A 107 9.06 -2.37 -8.62
N LEU A 108 7.73 -2.48 -8.55
CA LEU A 108 7.07 -3.76 -8.29
C LEU A 108 7.13 -4.72 -9.48
N GLU A 109 7.36 -4.21 -10.68
CA GLU A 109 7.65 -5.04 -11.87
C GLU A 109 9.02 -5.72 -11.80
N ALA A 110 10.01 -5.07 -11.18
CA ALA A 110 11.34 -5.66 -10.96
C ALA A 110 11.37 -6.67 -9.79
N SER A 111 10.29 -6.73 -9.00
CA SER A 111 10.17 -7.58 -7.81
C SER A 111 9.50 -8.93 -8.11
N PRO A 112 9.84 -10.02 -7.39
CA PRO A 112 9.11 -11.29 -7.46
C PRO A 112 7.69 -11.23 -6.84
N CYS A 113 7.33 -10.11 -6.20
CA CYS A 113 6.06 -9.93 -5.46
C CYS A 113 4.88 -9.61 -6.39
N GLN A 114 4.29 -10.65 -6.99
CA GLN A 114 3.22 -10.50 -7.99
C GLN A 114 1.91 -9.90 -7.43
N TYR A 115 1.60 -10.13 -6.16
CA TYR A 115 0.39 -9.57 -5.54
C TYR A 115 0.47 -8.05 -5.45
N GLU A 116 1.56 -7.53 -4.90
CA GLU A 116 1.84 -6.10 -4.74
C GLU A 116 1.89 -5.42 -6.10
N HIS A 117 2.52 -6.06 -7.08
CA HIS A 117 2.54 -5.57 -8.46
C HIS A 117 1.15 -5.50 -9.10
N ALA A 118 0.30 -6.51 -8.89
CA ALA A 118 -1.08 -6.48 -9.38
C ALA A 118 -1.86 -5.32 -8.74
N ALA A 119 -1.72 -5.15 -7.42
CA ALA A 119 -2.38 -4.08 -6.69
C ALA A 119 -1.93 -2.69 -7.18
N ALA A 120 -0.63 -2.48 -7.39
CA ALA A 120 -0.08 -1.24 -7.93
C ALA A 120 -0.63 -0.91 -9.32
N ARG A 121 -0.71 -1.90 -10.22
CA ARG A 121 -1.24 -1.72 -11.57
C ARG A 121 -2.72 -1.38 -11.57
N ILE A 122 -3.50 -2.00 -10.69
CA ILE A 122 -4.93 -1.70 -10.54
C ILE A 122 -5.11 -0.27 -10.02
N GLU A 123 -4.42 0.11 -8.94
CA GLU A 123 -4.46 1.47 -8.40
C GLU A 123 -4.03 2.51 -9.44
N TYR A 124 -2.95 2.26 -10.17
CA TYR A 124 -2.48 3.11 -11.26
C TYR A 124 -3.53 3.22 -12.37
N GLY A 125 -4.12 2.10 -12.79
CA GLY A 125 -5.18 2.06 -13.80
C GLY A 125 -6.41 2.86 -13.40
N ILE A 126 -6.83 2.78 -12.14
CA ILE A 126 -7.93 3.59 -11.59
C ILE A 126 -7.56 5.08 -11.64
N ALA A 127 -6.42 5.46 -11.07
CA ALA A 127 -6.01 6.86 -10.95
C ALA A 127 -5.76 7.52 -12.31
N ALA A 128 -5.17 6.79 -13.26
CA ALA A 128 -4.89 7.25 -14.62
C ALA A 128 -6.08 7.07 -15.58
N ARG A 129 -7.18 6.46 -15.14
CA ARG A 129 -8.32 6.03 -15.99
C ARG A 129 -7.88 5.19 -17.20
N SER A 130 -6.90 4.30 -16.98
CA SER A 130 -6.31 3.46 -18.03
C SER A 130 -6.89 2.05 -18.02
N VAL A 131 -7.76 1.77 -18.99
CA VAL A 131 -8.33 0.42 -19.22
C VAL A 131 -7.23 -0.62 -19.49
N THR A 132 -6.16 -0.23 -20.17
CA THR A 132 -5.01 -1.10 -20.47
C THR A 132 -4.32 -1.55 -19.19
N GLU A 133 -4.05 -0.63 -18.26
CA GLU A 133 -3.40 -0.96 -16.99
C GLU A 133 -4.32 -1.77 -16.08
N LEU A 134 -5.62 -1.47 -16.05
CA LEU A 134 -6.60 -2.28 -15.34
C LEU A 134 -6.64 -3.73 -15.84
N ASN A 135 -6.60 -3.95 -17.16
CA ASN A 135 -6.57 -5.30 -17.73
C ASN A 135 -5.25 -6.03 -17.42
N ARG A 136 -4.10 -5.33 -17.45
CA ARG A 136 -2.80 -5.90 -17.05
C ARG A 136 -2.79 -6.30 -15.58
N GLY A 137 -3.29 -5.42 -14.71
CA GLY A 137 -3.45 -5.69 -13.28
C GLY A 137 -4.39 -6.86 -13.00
N LEU A 138 -5.53 -6.93 -13.70
CA LEU A 138 -6.48 -8.05 -13.62
C LEU A 138 -5.86 -9.38 -14.04
N ALA A 139 -5.08 -9.40 -15.13
CA ALA A 139 -4.40 -10.60 -15.59
C ALA A 139 -3.38 -11.10 -14.55
N LEU A 140 -2.60 -10.19 -13.99
CA LEU A 140 -1.63 -10.53 -12.94
C LEU A 140 -2.31 -11.03 -11.67
N ALA A 141 -3.37 -10.34 -11.21
CA ALA A 141 -4.17 -10.74 -10.05
C ALA A 141 -4.75 -12.16 -10.20
N ARG A 142 -5.22 -12.53 -11.41
CA ARG A 142 -5.67 -13.90 -11.69
C ARG A 142 -4.52 -14.91 -11.61
N SER A 143 -3.37 -14.58 -12.19
CA SER A 143 -2.23 -15.50 -12.22
C SER A 143 -1.66 -15.80 -10.83
N CYS A 144 -1.79 -14.87 -9.88
CA CYS A 144 -1.34 -15.05 -8.49
C CYS A 144 -2.46 -15.41 -7.50
N GLY A 145 -3.69 -15.65 -7.95
CA GLY A 145 -4.82 -16.07 -7.10
C GLY A 145 -5.37 -14.97 -6.18
N ALA A 146 -5.21 -13.70 -6.53
CA ALA A 146 -5.62 -12.56 -5.72
C ALA A 146 -7.08 -12.17 -5.97
N ASP A 147 -8.03 -12.98 -5.50
CA ASP A 147 -9.47 -12.82 -5.81
C ASP A 147 -10.04 -11.45 -5.43
N GLY A 148 -9.59 -10.85 -4.32
CA GLY A 148 -9.99 -9.49 -3.93
C GLY A 148 -9.58 -8.43 -4.95
N LEU A 149 -8.35 -8.53 -5.48
CA LEU A 149 -7.86 -7.64 -6.53
C LEU A 149 -8.58 -7.89 -7.87
N VAL A 150 -8.93 -9.15 -8.17
CA VAL A 150 -9.74 -9.50 -9.35
C VAL A 150 -11.12 -8.82 -9.30
N ALA A 151 -11.78 -8.85 -8.14
CA ALA A 151 -13.06 -8.19 -7.95
C ALA A 151 -12.93 -6.67 -8.13
N GLN A 152 -11.94 -6.05 -7.47
CA GLN A 152 -11.68 -4.61 -7.57
C GLN A 152 -11.41 -4.15 -9.01
N ALA A 153 -10.58 -4.87 -9.76
CA ALA A 153 -10.26 -4.51 -11.13
C ALA A 153 -11.48 -4.60 -12.07
N ARG A 154 -12.33 -5.61 -11.87
CA ARG A 154 -13.59 -5.76 -12.64
C ARG A 154 -14.55 -4.62 -12.35
N GLU A 155 -14.75 -4.28 -11.08
CA GLU A 155 -15.59 -3.15 -10.69
C GLU A 155 -15.12 -1.84 -11.33
N ALA A 156 -13.81 -1.55 -11.26
CA ALA A 156 -13.23 -0.37 -11.89
C ALA A 156 -13.43 -0.33 -13.42
N LEU A 157 -13.34 -1.49 -14.10
CA LEU A 157 -13.58 -1.61 -15.54
C LEU A 157 -15.05 -1.36 -15.91
N GLU A 158 -16.00 -1.82 -15.10
CA GLU A 158 -17.43 -1.56 -15.34
C GLU A 158 -17.80 -0.10 -15.08
N VAL A 159 -17.29 0.50 -14.01
CA VAL A 159 -17.47 1.95 -13.75
C VAL A 159 -16.91 2.79 -14.90
N GLY A 160 -15.73 2.44 -15.43
CA GLY A 160 -15.12 3.12 -16.57
C GLY A 160 -15.92 2.98 -17.89
N ARG A 161 -16.77 1.95 -18.02
CA ARG A 161 -17.64 1.75 -19.19
C ARG A 161 -18.93 2.56 -19.12
N GLY A 162 -19.43 2.84 -17.91
CA GLY A 162 -20.65 3.61 -17.66
C GLY A 162 -20.53 5.13 -17.83
N VAL A 163 -19.32 5.67 -17.99
CA VAL A 163 -19.03 7.11 -18.17
C VAL A 163 -18.82 7.45 -19.66
N ARG A 164 -19.52 6.75 -20.56
CA ARG A 164 -19.48 7.03 -22.01
C ARG A 164 -20.64 7.91 -22.45
#